data_AF-D7KGH4-F1
#
_entry.id   AF-D7KGH4-F1
#
_cell.length_a   1.000
_cell.length_b   1.000
_cell.length_c   1.000
_cell.angle_alpha   90.00
_cell.angle_beta   90.00
_cell.angle_gamma   90.00
#
_symmetry.space_group_name_H-M   'P 1'
#
loop_
_entity.id
_entity.type
_entity.pdbx_description
1 polymer ?
#
loop_
_entity_poly.entity_id
_entity_poly.type
_entity_poly.pdbx_seq_one_letter_code
_entity_poly.pdbx_strand_id
1 'polypeptide(L)'
;MSFSLEAKVIVYIYIYASGLFCFPAVWISKDKGEDASPVICNPSTGHCAILPKLKTDMQTRSYLGFDPIDKQFKVLIMMGIFNSERVHRILTLGTGKMTWRNIQCPFTEYPLLKGICINGVLYYLAQYIDERNHICYMIVCLDVRSEKFKFVDAICLFHQLINYKGKLGGINLNYNNGFPLNMWVLEDVEKQEWSKYVYSLCAESKVVKVNPKLSVVGMTATGDIVLSGKFISNPFYVFYFNPERNTLLSVEIKGLDYLGRVSVFVDHVEDLNVYDTKQLNSSIYAHLQQDRGMFESSNKFDALCLSDDD
;
A
#
# COMPACT_ATOMS: atom_id res chain seq x y z
N MET A 1 33.07 11.81 19.10
CA MET A 1 33.19 12.07 17.66
C MET A 1 31.82 11.86 17.04
N SER A 2 31.17 12.96 16.67
CA SER A 2 29.87 12.98 15.99
C SER A 2 30.09 12.90 14.49
N PHE A 3 29.66 11.81 13.86
CA PHE A 3 29.48 11.78 12.41
C PHE A 3 27.98 11.89 12.14
N SER A 4 27.54 13.08 11.72
CA SER A 4 26.29 13.21 10.99
C SER A 4 26.59 12.92 9.52
N LEU A 5 25.94 11.89 9.00
CA LEU A 5 25.80 11.67 7.57
C LEU A 5 24.30 11.59 7.29
N GLU A 6 23.66 12.75 7.20
CA GLU A 6 22.28 12.83 6.71
C GLU A 6 22.28 12.63 5.20
N ALA A 7 22.27 11.38 4.74
CA ALA A 7 21.63 11.07 3.47
C ALA A 7 20.12 11.05 3.71
N LYS A 8 19.47 12.21 3.56
CA LYS A 8 18.00 12.31 3.55
C LYS A 8 17.48 11.63 2.28
N VAL A 9 17.24 10.32 2.32
CA VAL A 9 16.44 9.64 1.30
C VAL A 9 14.99 10.03 1.56
N ILE A 10 14.52 11.07 0.88
CA ILE A 10 13.14 11.53 1.02
C ILE A 10 12.23 10.68 0.13
N VAL A 11 11.67 9.62 0.71
CA VAL A 11 10.68 8.77 0.05
C VAL A 11 9.27 9.29 0.36
N TYR A 12 8.58 9.85 -0.63
CA TYR A 12 7.22 10.36 -0.44
C TYR A 12 6.11 9.33 -0.73
N ILE A 13 6.40 8.32 -1.56
CA ILE A 13 5.41 7.35 -2.05
C ILE A 13 6.04 5.96 -2.11
N TYR A 14 5.36 4.99 -1.53
CA TYR A 14 5.67 3.57 -1.66
C TYR A 14 4.39 2.81 -1.99
N ILE A 15 4.57 1.61 -2.53
CA ILE A 15 3.54 0.62 -2.77
C ILE A 15 3.93 -0.67 -2.06
N TYR A 16 2.93 -1.41 -1.58
CA TYR A 16 3.14 -2.60 -0.77
C TYR A 16 2.24 -3.73 -1.24
N ALA A 17 2.79 -4.94 -1.30
CA ALA A 17 2.04 -6.17 -1.47
C ALA A 17 2.87 -7.33 -0.91
N SER A 18 2.23 -8.22 -0.13
CA SER A 18 2.77 -9.50 0.33
C SER A 18 4.24 -9.44 0.77
N GLY A 19 4.56 -8.58 1.75
CA GLY A 19 5.91 -8.51 2.30
C GLY A 19 6.92 -7.63 1.54
N LEU A 20 6.60 -7.16 0.33
CA LEU A 20 7.51 -6.29 -0.44
C LEU A 20 7.03 -4.85 -0.51
N PHE A 21 8.00 -3.95 -0.38
CA PHE A 21 7.84 -2.52 -0.61
C PHE A 21 8.49 -2.15 -1.94
N CYS A 22 7.78 -1.43 -2.79
CA CYS A 22 8.38 -0.78 -3.93
C CYS A 22 8.28 0.74 -3.76
N PHE A 23 9.39 1.41 -4.03
CA PHE A 23 9.58 2.84 -3.99
C PHE A 23 9.77 3.30 -5.42
N PRO A 24 8.74 3.86 -6.08
CA PRO A 24 8.80 4.14 -7.52
C PRO A 24 9.88 5.15 -7.93
N ALA A 25 10.27 6.04 -7.02
CA ALA A 25 11.25 7.09 -7.26
C ALA A 25 12.15 7.28 -6.04
N VAL A 26 13.38 6.77 -6.12
CA VAL A 26 14.45 7.00 -5.14
C VAL A 26 15.62 7.71 -5.83
N TRP A 27 16.07 8.81 -5.25
CA TRP A 27 17.24 9.56 -5.71
C TRP A 27 18.47 9.02 -4.98
N ILE A 28 19.32 8.30 -5.72
CA ILE A 28 20.46 7.55 -5.15
C ILE A 28 21.77 8.35 -5.25
N SER A 29 21.89 9.23 -6.26
CA SER A 29 23.04 10.14 -6.43
C SER A 29 22.69 11.58 -6.04
N LYS A 30 23.70 12.32 -5.56
CA LYS A 30 23.62 13.77 -5.27
C LYS A 30 23.84 14.65 -6.52
N ASP A 31 24.21 14.05 -7.64
CA ASP A 31 24.48 14.79 -8.87
C ASP A 31 23.18 15.29 -9.50
N LYS A 32 23.14 16.61 -9.71
CA LYS A 32 22.01 17.31 -10.35
C LYS A 32 21.95 16.90 -11.82
N GLY A 33 21.22 15.82 -12.12
CA GLY A 33 20.99 15.35 -13.49
C GLY A 33 20.60 13.88 -13.63
N GLU A 34 20.66 13.07 -12.56
CA GLU A 34 20.28 11.65 -12.65
C GLU A 34 18.80 11.39 -12.40
N ASP A 35 18.15 10.62 -13.27
CA ASP A 35 16.78 10.14 -13.06
C ASP A 35 16.63 9.29 -11.79
N ALA A 36 15.54 9.55 -11.05
CA ALA A 36 15.12 8.72 -9.93
C ALA A 36 14.96 7.25 -10.35
N SER A 37 15.41 6.34 -9.50
CA SER A 37 15.38 4.90 -9.77
C SER A 37 14.31 4.22 -8.91
N PRO A 38 13.48 3.33 -9.47
CA PRO A 38 12.57 2.55 -8.65
C PRO A 38 13.35 1.51 -7.86
N VAL A 39 13.02 1.33 -6.58
CA VAL A 39 13.69 0.39 -5.68
C VAL A 39 12.65 -0.53 -5.05
N ILE A 40 12.89 -1.84 -5.07
CA ILE A 40 12.12 -2.79 -4.28
C ILE A 40 12.91 -3.23 -3.06
N CYS A 41 12.22 -3.40 -1.93
CA CYS A 41 12.80 -3.78 -0.65
C CYS A 41 11.93 -4.84 0.04
N ASN A 42 12.60 -5.82 0.63
CA ASN A 42 12.05 -6.74 1.60
C ASN A 42 12.51 -6.26 3.00
N PRO A 43 11.64 -5.71 3.84
CA PRO A 43 12.01 -5.20 5.15
C PRO A 43 12.35 -6.32 6.15
N SER A 44 11.77 -7.51 6.00
CA SER A 44 12.03 -8.66 6.88
C SER A 44 13.45 -9.18 6.74
N THR A 45 14.01 -9.08 5.53
CA THR A 45 15.39 -9.52 5.23
C THR A 45 16.38 -8.36 5.07
N GLY A 46 15.89 -7.12 5.00
CA GLY A 46 16.70 -5.93 4.73
C GLY A 46 17.24 -5.82 3.29
N HIS A 47 16.93 -6.77 2.40
CA HIS A 47 17.41 -6.74 1.03
C HIS A 47 16.61 -5.78 0.16
N CYS A 48 17.32 -5.01 -0.68
CA CYS A 48 16.72 -4.15 -1.68
C CYS A 48 17.38 -4.37 -3.05
N ALA A 49 16.65 -4.10 -4.12
CA ALA A 49 17.15 -4.10 -5.49
C ALA A 49 16.63 -2.89 -6.27
N ILE A 50 17.49 -2.34 -7.12
CA ILE A 50 17.11 -1.28 -8.06
C ILE A 50 16.45 -1.94 -9.28
N LEU A 51 15.27 -1.45 -9.65
CA LEU A 51 14.57 -1.88 -10.85
C LEU A 51 15.07 -1.10 -12.07
N PRO A 52 14.88 -1.63 -13.30
CA PRO A 52 15.27 -0.93 -14.52
C PRO A 52 14.68 0.49 -14.56
N LYS A 53 15.52 1.49 -14.83
CA LYS A 53 15.08 2.89 -14.91
C LYS A 53 14.04 3.05 -16.02
N LEU A 54 13.05 3.88 -15.76
CA LEU A 54 12.07 4.32 -16.74
C LEU A 54 12.38 5.79 -17.05
N LYS A 55 12.82 6.10 -18.27
CA LYS A 55 12.96 7.49 -18.72
C LYS A 55 11.57 8.10 -18.88
N THR A 56 11.06 8.76 -17.85
CA THR A 56 9.71 9.33 -17.90
C THR A 56 9.60 10.58 -17.03
N ASP A 57 9.12 11.66 -17.64
CA ASP A 57 8.90 12.94 -16.96
C ASP A 57 7.61 12.96 -16.11
N MET A 58 6.71 11.97 -16.27
CA MET A 58 5.37 11.98 -15.65
C MET A 58 4.85 10.58 -15.26
N GLN A 59 5.42 9.97 -14.22
CA GLN A 59 4.77 8.82 -13.56
C GLN A 59 3.60 9.32 -12.72
N THR A 60 2.38 8.81 -12.95
CA THR A 60 1.21 9.27 -12.20
C THR A 60 0.92 8.39 -10.97
N ARG A 61 0.96 7.07 -11.15
CA ARG A 61 0.77 6.06 -10.09
C ARG A 61 1.49 4.75 -10.41
N SER A 62 1.82 4.02 -9.37
CA SER A 62 2.38 2.67 -9.44
C SER A 62 1.58 1.74 -8.52
N TYR A 63 1.60 0.45 -8.84
CA TYR A 63 0.93 -0.59 -8.09
C TYR A 63 1.76 -1.87 -8.07
N LEU A 64 1.69 -2.63 -6.97
CA LEU A 64 2.40 -3.88 -6.80
C LEU A 64 1.37 -4.99 -6.65
N GLY A 65 1.47 -6.00 -7.51
CA GLY A 65 0.67 -7.21 -7.45
C GLY A 65 1.54 -8.42 -7.14
N PHE A 66 0.97 -9.41 -6.48
CA PHE A 66 1.58 -10.69 -6.20
C PHE A 66 0.68 -11.81 -6.69
N ASP A 67 1.21 -12.68 -7.55
CA ASP A 67 0.58 -13.93 -7.92
C ASP A 67 1.01 -15.04 -6.94
N PRO A 68 0.09 -15.57 -6.11
CA PRO A 68 0.42 -16.62 -5.14
C PRO A 68 0.67 -18.00 -5.76
N ILE A 69 0.25 -18.26 -7.00
CA ILE A 69 0.43 -19.59 -7.63
C ILE A 69 1.81 -19.69 -8.26
N ASP A 70 2.15 -18.79 -9.17
CA ASP A 70 3.49 -18.77 -9.79
C ASP A 70 4.52 -18.06 -8.89
N LYS A 71 4.08 -17.59 -7.71
CA LYS A 71 4.91 -16.89 -6.72
C LYS A 71 5.65 -15.71 -7.35
N GLN A 72 4.94 -14.87 -8.08
CA GLN A 72 5.55 -13.84 -8.92
C GLN A 72 4.99 -12.46 -8.60
N PHE A 73 5.90 -11.51 -8.40
CA PHE A 73 5.53 -10.11 -8.26
C PHE A 73 5.52 -9.39 -9.60
N LYS A 74 4.57 -8.47 -9.76
CA LYS A 74 4.52 -7.55 -10.90
C LYS A 74 4.29 -6.12 -10.44
N VAL A 75 5.05 -5.20 -11.02
CA VAL A 75 4.90 -3.76 -10.82
C VAL A 75 4.17 -3.17 -12.01
N LEU A 76 3.01 -2.58 -11.79
CA LEU A 76 2.27 -1.82 -12.79
C LEU A 76 2.57 -0.33 -12.60
N ILE A 77 2.95 0.35 -13.67
CA ILE A 77 3.07 1.80 -13.73
C ILE A 77 2.04 2.34 -14.71
N MET A 78 1.19 3.24 -14.22
CA MET A 78 0.24 3.99 -15.01
C MET A 78 0.89 5.32 -15.38
N MET A 79 1.22 5.49 -16.66
CA MET A 79 1.82 6.73 -17.14
C MET A 79 0.74 7.73 -17.57
N GLY A 80 1.13 9.01 -17.56
CA GLY A 80 0.35 10.07 -18.18
C GLY A 80 0.28 9.93 -19.72
N ILE A 81 -0.30 10.94 -20.36
CA ILE A 81 -0.39 11.01 -21.82
C ILE A 81 1.01 11.28 -22.39
N PHE A 82 1.50 10.40 -23.26
CA PHE A 82 2.73 10.59 -24.03
C PHE A 82 2.37 10.53 -25.52
N ASN A 83 2.67 11.59 -26.28
CA ASN A 83 2.30 11.70 -27.70
C ASN A 83 0.82 11.39 -27.98
N SER A 84 -0.08 11.89 -27.14
CA SER A 84 -1.54 11.67 -27.21
C SER A 84 -2.01 10.23 -26.92
N GLU A 85 -1.12 9.32 -26.53
CA GLU A 85 -1.46 7.97 -26.08
C GLU A 85 -1.08 7.75 -24.61
N ARG A 86 -1.95 7.11 -23.83
CA ARG A 86 -1.59 6.68 -22.47
C ARG A 86 -0.91 5.32 -22.53
N VAL A 87 0.35 5.27 -22.12
CA VAL A 87 1.15 4.05 -22.15
C VAL A 87 1.27 3.49 -20.74
N HIS A 88 0.61 2.38 -20.46
CA HIS A 88 0.83 1.66 -19.20
C HIS A 88 1.95 0.65 -19.37
N ARG A 89 2.74 0.47 -18.32
CA ARG A 89 3.85 -0.48 -18.33
C ARG A 89 3.76 -1.43 -17.17
N ILE A 90 4.13 -2.67 -17.41
CA ILE A 90 4.22 -3.69 -16.39
C ILE A 90 5.63 -4.29 -16.40
N LEU A 91 6.12 -4.58 -15.21
CA LEU A 91 7.38 -5.27 -14.99
C LEU A 91 7.12 -6.50 -14.13
N THR A 92 7.57 -7.64 -14.62
CA THR A 92 7.63 -8.88 -13.84
C THR A 92 8.95 -8.93 -13.08
N LEU A 93 8.90 -9.24 -11.78
CA LEU A 93 10.08 -9.42 -10.95
C LEU A 93 10.48 -10.90 -10.91
N GLY A 94 11.76 -11.21 -11.11
CA GLY A 94 12.30 -12.56 -11.07
C GLY A 94 13.77 -12.64 -11.47
N THR A 95 14.29 -13.86 -11.67
CA THR A 95 15.70 -14.18 -11.97
C THR A 95 16.18 -13.82 -13.37
N GLY A 96 15.27 -13.43 -14.25
CA GLY A 96 15.58 -13.09 -15.64
C GLY A 96 15.92 -11.61 -15.84
N LYS A 97 16.13 -11.25 -17.11
CA LYS A 97 16.25 -9.85 -17.51
C LYS A 97 14.93 -9.13 -17.20
N MET A 98 14.92 -8.33 -16.15
CA MET A 98 13.80 -7.45 -15.81
C MET A 98 13.68 -6.36 -16.89
N THR A 99 12.57 -6.37 -17.63
CA THR A 99 12.28 -5.35 -18.65
C THR A 99 10.86 -4.88 -18.56
N TRP A 100 10.67 -3.56 -18.58
CA TRP A 100 9.36 -2.97 -18.74
C TRP A 100 8.80 -3.31 -20.11
N ARG A 101 7.53 -3.72 -20.14
CA ARG A 101 6.78 -3.87 -21.39
C ARG A 101 5.46 -3.15 -21.31
N ASN A 102 4.95 -2.75 -22.47
CA ASN A 102 3.66 -2.12 -22.57
C ASN A 102 2.57 -3.12 -22.22
N ILE A 103 1.55 -2.64 -21.51
CA ILE A 103 0.33 -3.38 -21.24
C ILE A 103 -0.85 -2.55 -21.70
N GLN A 104 -1.76 -3.16 -22.45
CA GLN A 104 -2.96 -2.48 -22.91
C GLN A 104 -4.00 -2.53 -21.81
N CYS A 105 -4.19 -1.39 -21.14
CA CYS A 105 -5.38 -1.18 -20.32
C CYS A 105 -6.41 -0.44 -21.19
N PRO A 106 -7.63 -0.97 -21.36
CA PRO A 106 -8.67 -0.28 -22.13
C PRO A 106 -9.14 1.00 -21.43
N PHE A 107 -8.74 1.20 -20.17
CA PHE A 107 -9.13 2.34 -19.38
C PHE A 107 -8.05 3.43 -19.36
N THR A 108 -8.48 4.64 -19.70
CA THR A 108 -7.61 5.77 -20.01
C THR A 108 -7.70 6.87 -18.96
N GLU A 109 -8.26 6.66 -17.77
CA GLU A 109 -8.46 7.76 -16.82
C GLU A 109 -7.73 7.62 -15.47
N TYR A 110 -7.78 8.68 -14.65
CA TYR A 110 -6.81 8.97 -13.60
C TYR A 110 -6.91 8.00 -12.40
N PRO A 111 -5.84 7.27 -12.05
CA PRO A 111 -5.80 6.43 -10.86
C PRO A 111 -5.76 7.27 -9.57
N LEU A 112 -6.64 6.98 -8.61
CA LEU A 112 -6.87 7.84 -7.44
C LEU A 112 -6.20 7.35 -6.16
N LEU A 113 -6.44 6.09 -5.78
CA LEU A 113 -6.05 5.54 -4.47
C LEU A 113 -4.91 4.54 -4.56
N LYS A 114 -4.31 4.24 -3.39
CA LYS A 114 -3.44 3.07 -3.21
C LYS A 114 -4.23 1.81 -3.54
N GLY A 115 -3.65 0.95 -4.35
CA GLY A 115 -4.22 -0.35 -4.66
C GLY A 115 -3.99 -1.35 -3.54
N ILE A 116 -4.70 -2.47 -3.60
CA ILE A 116 -4.53 -3.63 -2.74
C ILE A 116 -4.45 -4.89 -3.60
N CYS A 117 -3.57 -5.83 -3.26
CA CYS A 117 -3.52 -7.14 -3.91
C CYS A 117 -4.15 -8.19 -3.00
N ILE A 118 -5.17 -8.89 -3.51
CA ILE A 118 -5.91 -9.91 -2.78
C ILE A 118 -5.95 -11.15 -3.69
N ASN A 119 -5.44 -12.28 -3.20
CA ASN A 119 -5.52 -13.58 -3.88
C ASN A 119 -5.10 -13.59 -5.36
N GLY A 120 -4.03 -12.86 -5.72
CA GLY A 120 -3.56 -12.81 -7.11
C GLY A 120 -4.23 -11.76 -7.99
N VAL A 121 -5.14 -10.95 -7.45
CA VAL A 121 -5.79 -9.86 -8.17
C VAL A 121 -5.41 -8.53 -7.52
N LEU A 122 -4.93 -7.60 -8.33
CA LEU A 122 -4.64 -6.23 -7.92
C LEU A 122 -5.88 -5.37 -8.15
N TYR A 123 -6.38 -4.73 -7.09
CA TYR A 123 -7.51 -3.83 -7.11
C TYR A 123 -7.06 -2.39 -6.86
N TYR A 124 -7.56 -1.45 -7.65
CA TYR A 124 -7.35 -0.03 -7.37
C TYR A 124 -8.52 0.81 -7.88
N LEU A 125 -8.75 1.95 -7.22
CA LEU A 125 -9.79 2.90 -7.62
C LEU A 125 -9.28 3.83 -8.71
N ALA A 126 -10.08 4.01 -9.75
CA ALA A 126 -9.85 4.95 -10.83
C ALA A 126 -11.07 5.85 -11.06
N GLN A 127 -10.80 7.07 -11.50
CA GLN A 127 -11.81 8.04 -11.92
C GLN A 127 -12.13 7.85 -13.40
N TYR A 128 -13.38 8.04 -13.83
CA TYR A 128 -13.70 8.34 -15.23
C TYR A 128 -14.69 9.48 -15.40
N ILE A 129 -14.83 9.97 -16.62
CA ILE A 129 -15.88 10.90 -17.04
C ILE A 129 -16.91 10.11 -17.87
N ASP A 130 -18.17 10.12 -17.45
CA ASP A 130 -19.27 9.49 -18.22
C ASP A 130 -19.64 10.31 -19.47
N GLU A 131 -20.50 9.76 -20.33
CA GLU A 131 -20.99 10.43 -21.55
C GLU A 131 -21.70 11.76 -21.28
N ARG A 132 -22.10 12.02 -20.03
CA ARG A 132 -22.77 13.25 -19.57
C ARG A 132 -21.82 14.22 -18.88
N ASN A 133 -20.50 14.00 -18.98
CA ASN A 133 -19.46 14.78 -18.34
C ASN A 133 -19.47 14.75 -16.79
N HIS A 134 -20.02 13.69 -16.17
CA HIS A 134 -19.94 13.50 -14.73
C HIS A 134 -18.70 12.72 -14.33
N ILE A 135 -18.11 13.12 -13.20
CA ILE A 135 -17.04 12.36 -12.56
C ILE A 135 -17.64 11.11 -11.91
N CYS A 136 -17.23 9.95 -12.39
CA CYS A 136 -17.59 8.64 -11.88
C CYS A 136 -16.34 7.91 -11.37
N TYR A 137 -16.57 6.82 -10.64
CA TYR A 137 -15.50 6.01 -10.04
C TYR A 137 -15.72 4.55 -10.39
N MET A 138 -14.62 3.84 -10.63
CA MET A 138 -14.63 2.40 -10.83
C MET A 138 -13.47 1.73 -10.12
N ILE A 139 -13.62 0.45 -9.83
CA ILE A 139 -12.55 -0.42 -9.37
C ILE A 139 -11.99 -1.17 -10.56
N VAL A 140 -10.72 -0.96 -10.81
CA VAL A 140 -9.96 -1.74 -11.79
C VAL A 140 -9.40 -2.97 -11.10
N CYS A 141 -9.67 -4.13 -11.68
CA CYS A 141 -9.19 -5.43 -11.23
C CYS A 141 -8.19 -5.96 -12.26
N LEU A 142 -6.93 -6.14 -11.89
CA LEU A 142 -5.91 -6.75 -12.73
C LEU A 142 -5.57 -8.14 -12.16
N ASP A 143 -5.91 -9.19 -12.91
CA ASP A 143 -5.40 -10.52 -12.61
C ASP A 143 -3.89 -10.53 -12.82
N VAL A 144 -3.11 -10.75 -11.76
CA VAL A 144 -1.66 -10.57 -11.81
C VAL A 144 -1.01 -11.60 -12.73
N ARG A 145 -1.53 -12.83 -12.79
CA ARG A 145 -0.93 -13.89 -13.62
C ARG A 145 -1.18 -13.66 -15.09
N SER A 146 -2.46 -13.60 -15.48
CA SER A 146 -2.93 -13.49 -16.85
C SER A 146 -2.88 -12.08 -17.41
N GLU A 147 -2.73 -11.08 -16.53
CA GLU A 147 -2.68 -9.65 -16.86
C GLU A 147 -3.91 -9.13 -17.58
N LYS A 148 -5.06 -9.74 -17.27
CA LYS A 148 -6.35 -9.34 -17.80
C LYS A 148 -7.02 -8.37 -16.84
N PHE A 149 -7.56 -7.30 -17.41
CA PHE A 149 -8.32 -6.30 -16.68
C PHE A 149 -9.81 -6.66 -16.65
N LYS A 150 -10.44 -6.41 -15.51
CA LYS A 150 -11.88 -6.32 -15.32
C LYS A 150 -12.21 -5.01 -14.62
N PHE A 151 -13.44 -4.54 -14.81
CA PHE A 151 -13.91 -3.27 -14.27
C PHE A 151 -15.19 -3.52 -13.50
N VAL A 152 -15.27 -2.95 -12.30
CA VAL A 152 -16.44 -3.01 -11.43
C VAL A 152 -16.82 -1.58 -11.11
N ASP A 153 -18.09 -1.24 -11.24
CA ASP A 153 -18.55 0.11 -10.90
C ASP A 153 -18.40 0.34 -9.40
N ALA A 154 -17.78 1.47 -9.03
CA ALA A 154 -17.66 1.83 -7.64
C ALA A 154 -18.93 2.53 -7.20
N ILE A 155 -19.63 1.94 -6.24
CA ILE A 155 -20.85 2.50 -5.65
C ILE A 155 -20.61 3.83 -4.90
N CYS A 156 -19.37 4.12 -4.51
CA CYS A 156 -18.94 5.40 -3.94
C CYS A 156 -17.42 5.57 -3.99
N LEU A 157 -16.93 6.79 -3.72
CA LEU A 157 -15.51 7.03 -3.47
C LEU A 157 -15.12 6.47 -2.09
N PHE A 158 -14.32 5.41 -2.09
CA PHE A 158 -13.81 4.79 -0.87
C PHE A 158 -12.63 5.59 -0.28
N HIS A 159 -12.50 5.65 1.05
CA HIS A 159 -11.31 6.21 1.70
C HIS A 159 -10.15 5.21 1.69
N GLN A 160 -10.47 3.91 1.79
CA GLN A 160 -9.51 2.81 1.80
C GLN A 160 -10.13 1.54 1.21
N LEU A 161 -9.37 0.81 0.39
CA LEU A 161 -9.70 -0.56 -0.01
C LEU A 161 -9.08 -1.54 0.99
N ILE A 162 -9.80 -2.60 1.34
CA ILE A 162 -9.38 -3.60 2.33
C ILE A 162 -9.60 -5.02 1.81
N ASN A 163 -8.87 -5.96 2.40
CA ASN A 163 -9.10 -7.39 2.24
C ASN A 163 -10.09 -7.86 3.32
N TYR A 164 -11.35 -8.04 2.96
CA TYR A 164 -12.36 -8.57 3.86
C TYR A 164 -12.45 -10.09 3.68
N LYS A 165 -11.66 -10.84 4.47
CA LYS A 165 -11.66 -12.31 4.49
C LYS A 165 -11.52 -12.93 3.08
N GLY A 166 -10.62 -12.36 2.26
CA GLY A 166 -10.36 -12.79 0.88
C GLY A 166 -11.23 -12.12 -0.19
N LYS A 167 -12.18 -11.27 0.20
CA LYS A 167 -13.02 -10.47 -0.70
C LYS A 167 -12.57 -9.01 -0.70
N LEU A 168 -12.85 -8.31 -1.80
CA LEU A 168 -12.61 -6.88 -1.86
C LEU A 168 -13.63 -6.14 -0.99
N GLY A 169 -13.14 -5.28 -0.10
CA GLY A 169 -13.96 -4.32 0.61
C GLY A 169 -13.51 -2.88 0.39
N GLY A 170 -14.45 -1.95 0.51
CA GLY A 170 -14.19 -0.52 0.56
C GLY A 170 -14.72 0.05 1.88
N ILE A 171 -13.95 0.93 2.54
CA ILE A 171 -14.33 1.53 3.81
C ILE A 171 -14.26 3.06 3.77
N ASN A 172 -15.28 3.69 4.35
CA ASN A 172 -15.35 5.11 4.66
C ASN A 172 -15.53 5.34 6.16
N LEU A 173 -14.53 5.96 6.77
CA LEU A 173 -14.60 6.48 8.14
C LEU A 173 -14.91 7.98 8.11
N ASN A 174 -16.01 8.40 8.73
CA ASN A 174 -16.45 9.81 8.77
C ASN A 174 -16.43 10.37 10.19
N TYR A 175 -15.79 11.52 10.40
CA TYR A 175 -15.60 12.16 11.71
C TYR A 175 -16.80 12.95 12.23
N ASN A 176 -17.65 13.45 11.34
CA ASN A 176 -18.56 14.55 11.68
C ASN A 176 -19.87 14.08 12.37
N ASN A 177 -20.18 12.78 12.32
CA ASN A 177 -21.49 12.23 12.73
C ASN A 177 -21.39 11.05 13.72
N GLY A 178 -20.49 11.12 14.70
CA GLY A 178 -20.32 10.02 15.68
C GLY A 178 -19.49 8.85 15.14
N PHE A 179 -18.49 9.15 14.30
CA PHE A 179 -17.52 8.19 13.77
C PHE A 179 -18.11 6.95 13.08
N PRO A 180 -19.14 7.08 12.20
CA PRO A 180 -19.65 5.93 11.48
C PRO A 180 -18.58 5.41 10.52
N LEU A 181 -18.33 4.10 10.64
CA LEU A 181 -17.53 3.32 9.73
C LEU A 181 -18.49 2.58 8.79
N ASN A 182 -18.54 3.03 7.54
CA ASN A 182 -19.30 2.36 6.50
C ASN A 182 -18.35 1.44 5.74
N MET A 183 -18.72 0.17 5.64
CA MET A 183 -17.97 -0.84 4.90
C MET A 183 -18.86 -1.44 3.82
N TRP A 184 -18.30 -1.63 2.64
CA TRP A 184 -18.93 -2.35 1.55
C TRP A 184 -18.06 -3.53 1.15
N VAL A 185 -18.68 -4.67 0.92
CA VAL A 185 -17.99 -5.91 0.53
C VAL A 185 -18.54 -6.35 -0.82
N LEU A 186 -17.65 -6.59 -1.78
CA LEU A 186 -18.00 -7.13 -3.08
C LEU A 186 -18.21 -8.64 -2.94
N GLU A 187 -19.46 -9.08 -2.97
CA GLU A 187 -19.84 -10.49 -2.77
C GLU A 187 -19.66 -11.31 -4.03
N ASP A 188 -20.01 -10.73 -5.18
CA ASP A 188 -19.92 -11.34 -6.49
C ASP A 188 -19.40 -10.30 -7.49
N VAL A 189 -18.20 -10.57 -8.04
CA VAL A 189 -17.54 -9.67 -8.99
C VAL A 189 -18.26 -9.62 -10.33
N GLU A 190 -18.84 -10.73 -10.78
CA GLU A 190 -19.48 -10.84 -12.09
C GLU A 190 -20.86 -10.18 -12.07
N LYS A 191 -21.60 -10.34 -10.98
CA LYS A 191 -22.90 -9.68 -10.77
C LYS A 191 -22.80 -8.26 -10.21
N GLN A 192 -21.60 -7.87 -9.75
CA GLN A 192 -21.34 -6.60 -9.06
C GLN A 192 -22.25 -6.40 -7.83
N GLU A 193 -22.46 -7.45 -7.06
CA GLU A 193 -23.30 -7.43 -5.86
C GLU A 193 -22.49 -6.96 -4.64
N TRP A 194 -23.00 -5.93 -3.95
CA TRP A 194 -22.35 -5.32 -2.79
C TRP A 194 -23.20 -5.47 -1.52
N SER A 195 -22.58 -5.95 -0.45
CA SER A 195 -23.14 -5.88 0.91
C SER A 195 -22.67 -4.61 1.59
N LYS A 196 -23.57 -3.88 2.30
CA LYS A 196 -23.22 -2.70 3.10
C LYS A 196 -23.35 -3.01 4.59
N TYR A 197 -22.33 -2.65 5.35
CA TYR A 197 -22.28 -2.70 6.80
C TYR A 197 -22.00 -1.31 7.36
N VAL A 198 -22.65 -0.98 8.46
CA VAL A 198 -22.47 0.31 9.15
C VAL A 198 -22.17 0.02 10.61
N TYR A 199 -21.02 0.48 11.07
CA TYR A 199 -20.57 0.36 12.44
C TYR A 199 -20.37 1.74 13.05
N SER A 200 -20.49 1.84 14.37
CA SER A 200 -20.24 3.07 15.10
C SER A 200 -19.05 2.89 16.02
N LEU A 201 -17.98 3.64 15.77
CA LEU A 201 -16.90 3.80 16.74
C LEU A 201 -17.41 4.74 17.82
N CYS A 202 -17.81 4.19 18.98
CA CYS A 202 -18.54 4.92 20.00
C CYS A 202 -17.82 6.21 20.45
N ALA A 203 -18.57 7.29 20.72
CA ALA A 203 -18.04 8.61 21.06
C ALA A 203 -17.17 8.61 22.35
N GLU A 204 -17.43 7.67 23.25
CA GLU A 204 -16.69 7.50 24.51
C GLU A 204 -15.37 6.72 24.34
N SER A 205 -15.13 6.15 23.15
CA SER A 205 -13.96 5.35 22.87
C SER A 205 -12.67 6.18 22.92
N LYS A 206 -11.56 5.55 23.38
CA LYS A 206 -10.22 6.16 23.37
C LYS A 206 -9.85 6.74 21.98
N VAL A 207 -10.35 6.15 20.89
CA VAL A 207 -10.18 6.64 19.51
C VAL A 207 -10.58 8.12 19.35
N VAL A 208 -11.74 8.51 19.87
CA VAL A 208 -12.26 9.89 19.74
C VAL A 208 -11.42 10.89 20.54
N LYS A 209 -10.85 10.44 21.67
CA LYS A 209 -10.01 11.25 22.56
C LYS A 209 -8.57 11.40 22.03
N VAL A 210 -8.07 10.44 21.26
CA VAL A 210 -6.65 10.36 20.89
C VAL A 210 -6.31 11.10 19.60
N ASN A 211 -7.11 11.00 18.53
CA ASN A 211 -6.78 11.72 17.28
C ASN A 211 -7.93 11.80 16.24
N PRO A 212 -8.34 12.99 15.76
CA PRO A 212 -9.31 13.12 14.67
C PRO A 212 -8.75 12.81 13.26
N LYS A 213 -7.48 12.37 13.14
CA LYS A 213 -6.80 12.09 11.85
C LYS A 213 -6.48 10.61 11.64
N LEU A 214 -7.26 9.71 12.23
CA LEU A 214 -7.11 8.28 11.98
C LEU A 214 -7.41 7.93 10.50
N SER A 215 -6.91 6.80 10.08
CA SER A 215 -7.31 6.20 8.81
C SER A 215 -7.36 4.70 8.99
N VAL A 216 -8.28 4.08 8.26
CA VAL A 216 -8.33 2.64 8.14
C VAL A 216 -7.08 2.20 7.39
N VAL A 217 -6.39 1.23 7.96
CA VAL A 217 -5.20 0.60 7.39
C VAL A 217 -5.61 -0.63 6.58
N GLY A 218 -6.48 -1.45 7.15
CA GLY A 218 -6.88 -2.73 6.59
C GLY A 218 -7.66 -3.54 7.62
N MET A 219 -7.74 -4.85 7.38
CA MET A 219 -8.35 -5.82 8.27
C MET A 219 -7.37 -6.97 8.51
N THR A 220 -7.29 -7.45 9.75
CA THR A 220 -6.48 -8.63 10.11
C THR A 220 -7.21 -9.92 9.72
N ALA A 221 -6.49 -11.04 9.67
CA ALA A 221 -7.08 -12.36 9.50
C ALA A 221 -8.16 -12.73 10.56
N THR A 222 -8.07 -12.15 11.76
CA THR A 222 -9.05 -12.31 12.85
C THR A 222 -10.30 -11.45 12.69
N GLY A 223 -10.36 -10.60 11.66
CA GLY A 223 -11.50 -9.72 11.38
C GLY A 223 -11.44 -8.36 12.08
N ASP A 224 -10.29 -7.99 12.65
CA ASP A 224 -10.11 -6.69 13.30
C ASP A 224 -9.79 -5.62 12.25
N ILE A 225 -10.59 -4.57 12.21
CA ILE A 225 -10.32 -3.37 11.40
C ILE A 225 -9.24 -2.56 12.12
N VAL A 226 -8.11 -2.36 11.45
CA VAL A 226 -6.97 -1.64 12.00
C VAL A 226 -7.06 -0.16 11.64
N LEU A 227 -6.95 0.70 12.65
CA LEU A 227 -6.92 2.16 12.50
C LEU A 227 -5.59 2.71 12.99
N SER A 228 -5.02 3.64 12.24
CA SER A 228 -3.78 4.33 12.61
C SER A 228 -3.78 5.77 12.16
N GLY A 229 -3.10 6.63 12.95
CA GLY A 229 -2.73 7.97 12.53
C GLY A 229 -1.66 7.93 11.44
N LYS A 230 -1.61 8.99 10.63
CA LYS A 230 -0.59 9.15 9.56
C LYS A 230 0.72 9.75 10.07
N PHE A 231 0.69 10.43 11.21
CA PHE A 231 1.85 11.15 11.76
C PHE A 231 2.17 10.61 13.14
N ILE A 232 3.46 10.57 13.46
CA ILE A 232 3.91 10.23 14.80
C ILE A 232 3.34 11.25 15.78
N SER A 233 2.79 10.74 16.87
CA SER A 233 2.37 11.49 18.05
C SER A 233 3.02 10.86 19.26
N ASN A 234 3.15 11.60 20.37
CA ASN A 234 3.58 11.01 21.64
C ASN A 234 2.46 11.19 22.67
N PRO A 235 1.80 10.10 23.11
CA PRO A 235 1.96 8.70 22.65
C PRO A 235 1.42 8.44 21.22
N PHE A 236 1.91 7.39 20.55
CA PHE A 236 1.39 6.90 19.26
C PHE A 236 0.62 5.60 19.48
N TYR A 237 -0.60 5.53 18.95
CA TYR A 237 -1.46 4.37 19.09
C TYR A 237 -1.88 3.77 17.74
N VAL A 238 -1.95 2.45 17.73
CA VAL A 238 -2.68 1.67 16.71
C VAL A 238 -3.91 1.06 17.37
N PHE A 239 -5.05 1.12 16.70
CA PHE A 239 -6.30 0.59 17.21
C PHE A 239 -6.78 -0.61 16.40
N TYR A 240 -7.36 -1.58 17.09
CA TYR A 240 -7.95 -2.78 16.50
C TYR A 240 -9.43 -2.81 16.90
N PHE A 241 -10.30 -2.61 15.92
CA PHE A 241 -11.74 -2.62 16.11
C PHE A 241 -12.34 -3.90 15.53
N ASN A 242 -12.94 -4.73 16.37
CA ASN A 242 -13.66 -5.91 15.92
C ASN A 242 -15.16 -5.60 15.82
N PRO A 243 -15.76 -5.55 14.63
CA PRO A 243 -17.17 -5.25 14.48
C PRO A 243 -18.10 -6.37 14.98
N GLU A 244 -17.67 -7.63 14.93
CA GLU A 244 -18.49 -8.78 15.36
C GLU A 244 -18.60 -8.85 16.88
N ARG A 245 -17.48 -8.58 17.58
CA ARG A 245 -17.41 -8.55 19.05
C ARG A 245 -17.75 -7.18 19.63
N ASN A 246 -17.81 -6.16 18.79
CA ASN A 246 -17.92 -4.75 19.18
C ASN A 246 -16.83 -4.33 20.18
N THR A 247 -15.61 -4.83 20.00
CA THR A 247 -14.47 -4.54 20.87
C THR A 247 -13.50 -3.58 20.20
N LEU A 248 -12.92 -2.68 20.98
CA LEU A 248 -11.87 -1.77 20.53
C LEU A 248 -10.66 -1.90 21.44
N LEU A 249 -9.57 -2.40 20.88
CA LEU A 249 -8.26 -2.46 21.54
C LEU A 249 -7.40 -1.30 21.05
N SER A 250 -6.62 -0.71 21.96
CA SER A 250 -5.60 0.29 21.65
C SER A 250 -4.24 -0.21 22.07
N VAL A 251 -3.25 -0.10 21.19
CA VAL A 251 -1.87 -0.52 21.43
C VAL A 251 -0.96 0.69 21.28
N GLU A 252 -0.22 1.02 22.33
CA GLU A 252 0.80 2.06 22.29
C GLU A 252 2.06 1.54 21.59
N ILE A 253 2.56 2.29 20.59
CA ILE A 253 3.83 1.99 19.94
C ILE A 253 4.90 2.90 20.54
N LYS A 254 5.86 2.29 21.23
CA LYS A 254 6.99 2.97 21.88
C LYS A 254 8.18 3.09 20.93
N GLY A 255 9.08 4.03 21.23
CA GLY A 255 10.33 4.24 20.49
C GLY A 255 10.19 5.10 19.24
N LEU A 256 9.13 5.91 19.15
CA LEU A 256 8.89 6.87 18.08
C LEU A 256 9.18 8.30 18.57
N ASP A 257 10.46 8.61 18.83
CA ASP A 257 10.87 9.86 19.49
C ASP A 257 11.18 11.02 18.50
N TYR A 258 10.74 10.90 17.26
CA TYR A 258 11.00 11.89 16.20
C TYR A 258 9.73 12.29 15.47
N LEU A 259 9.74 13.50 14.89
CA LEU A 259 8.64 13.96 14.04
C LEU A 259 8.73 13.27 12.68
N GLY A 260 7.68 12.57 12.30
CA GLY A 260 7.66 11.84 11.04
C GLY A 260 6.28 11.34 10.62
N ARG A 261 6.22 10.82 9.39
CA ARG A 261 5.07 10.09 8.89
C ARG A 261 5.27 8.61 9.20
N VAL A 262 4.22 7.96 9.72
CA VAL A 262 4.22 6.50 9.93
C VAL A 262 3.29 5.85 8.92
N SER A 263 3.64 4.64 8.54
CA SER A 263 2.77 3.76 7.77
C SER A 263 2.64 2.43 8.48
N VAL A 264 1.40 2.02 8.70
CA VAL A 264 1.05 0.74 9.29
C VAL A 264 0.53 -0.14 8.16
N PHE A 265 0.80 -1.44 8.26
CA PHE A 265 0.34 -2.45 7.32
C PHE A 265 -0.23 -3.63 8.09
N VAL A 266 -1.19 -4.29 7.48
CA VAL A 266 -1.73 -5.57 7.95
C VAL A 266 -1.28 -6.66 7.01
N ASP A 267 -1.40 -7.91 7.46
CA ASP A 267 -1.11 -9.11 6.67
C ASP A 267 0.31 -9.08 6.06
N HIS A 268 1.30 -8.69 6.87
CA HIS A 268 2.70 -8.78 6.49
C HIS A 268 3.13 -10.25 6.39
N VAL A 269 3.73 -10.61 5.26
CA VAL A 269 4.25 -11.95 5.02
C VAL A 269 5.77 -11.87 5.08
N GLU A 270 6.36 -12.45 6.12
CA GLU A 270 7.81 -12.40 6.35
C GLU A 270 8.60 -13.28 5.37
N ASP A 271 8.04 -14.44 5.00
CA ASP A 271 8.69 -15.38 4.10
C ASP A 271 7.69 -15.94 3.08
N LEU A 272 7.87 -15.56 1.82
CA LEU A 272 7.12 -16.13 0.70
C LEU A 272 7.89 -17.25 -0.03
N ASN A 273 9.15 -17.51 0.34
CA ASN A 273 10.08 -18.37 -0.40
C ASN A 273 10.15 -18.03 -1.90
N VAL A 274 9.92 -16.75 -2.25
CA VAL A 274 9.86 -16.28 -3.66
C VAL A 274 11.25 -15.98 -4.20
N TYR A 275 12.19 -15.61 -3.33
CA TYR A 275 13.54 -15.23 -3.70
C TYR A 275 14.54 -16.03 -2.86
N ASP A 276 15.25 -16.97 -3.47
CA ASP A 276 16.57 -17.34 -2.97
C ASP A 276 17.36 -16.04 -2.82
N THR A 277 17.99 -15.84 -1.67
CA THR A 277 18.73 -14.61 -1.28
C THR A 277 19.71 -14.10 -2.35
N LYS A 278 20.10 -14.94 -3.31
CA LYS A 278 20.89 -14.59 -4.49
C LYS A 278 20.20 -13.62 -5.49
N GLN A 279 18.88 -13.43 -5.44
CA GLN A 279 18.14 -12.71 -6.49
C GLN A 279 18.04 -11.20 -6.27
N LEU A 280 18.01 -10.73 -5.02
CA LEU A 280 18.19 -9.30 -4.69
C LEU A 280 19.68 -8.92 -4.61
N ASN A 281 20.58 -9.92 -4.64
CA ASN A 281 22.03 -9.76 -4.69
C ASN A 281 22.55 -9.41 -6.10
N SER A 282 21.88 -8.52 -6.84
CA SER A 282 22.62 -7.82 -7.91
C SER A 282 23.60 -6.86 -7.21
N SER A 283 24.80 -6.70 -7.76
CA SER A 283 26.02 -6.15 -7.15
C SER A 283 25.98 -4.65 -6.77
N ILE A 284 24.84 -4.15 -6.32
CA ILE A 284 24.60 -2.75 -5.95
C ILE A 284 24.63 -2.56 -4.43
N TYR A 285 24.63 -3.66 -3.65
CA TYR A 285 24.82 -3.64 -2.19
C TYR A 285 26.10 -2.89 -1.76
N ALA A 286 27.12 -2.81 -2.63
CA ALA A 286 28.35 -2.09 -2.36
C ALA A 286 28.20 -0.56 -2.39
N HIS A 287 27.24 -0.01 -3.15
CA HIS A 287 27.04 1.45 -3.25
C HIS A 287 26.13 2.01 -2.14
N LEU A 288 25.16 1.21 -1.67
CA LEU A 288 24.27 1.62 -0.57
C LEU A 288 24.93 1.49 0.82
N GLN A 289 26.09 0.83 0.93
CA GLN A 289 26.87 0.79 2.19
C GLN A 289 27.57 2.11 2.53
N GLN A 290 27.74 3.02 1.57
CA GLN A 290 28.45 4.29 1.83
C GLN A 290 27.58 5.36 2.53
N ASP A 291 26.25 5.24 2.47
CA ASP A 291 25.32 6.13 3.19
C ASP A 291 24.44 5.28 4.12
N ARG A 292 24.90 5.07 5.37
CA ARG A 292 24.13 4.35 6.40
C ARG A 292 22.84 5.10 6.74
N GLY A 293 21.73 4.63 6.17
CA GLY A 293 20.40 4.63 6.77
C GLY A 293 19.83 3.24 6.60
N MET A 294 20.02 2.36 7.61
CA MET A 294 19.36 1.05 7.58
C MET A 294 17.85 1.26 7.65
N PHE A 295 17.10 0.54 6.82
CA PHE A 295 15.70 0.25 7.14
C PHE A 295 15.72 -0.60 8.41
N GLU A 296 15.49 0.00 9.56
CA GLU A 296 15.23 -0.75 10.79
C GLU A 296 13.84 -1.35 10.70
N SER A 297 13.75 -2.63 10.36
CA SER A 297 12.57 -3.43 10.66
C SER A 297 12.62 -3.80 12.14
N SER A 298 11.97 -3.00 12.98
CA SER A 298 11.71 -3.41 14.36
C SER A 298 10.50 -4.34 14.37
N ASN A 299 10.71 -5.64 14.17
CA ASN A 299 9.74 -6.66 14.60
C ASN A 299 9.78 -6.77 16.12
N LYS A 300 9.34 -5.71 16.82
CA LYS A 300 9.23 -5.68 18.28
C LYS A 300 7.83 -6.13 18.70
N PHE A 301 7.50 -7.40 18.42
CA PHE A 301 6.35 -8.02 19.10
C PHE A 301 6.59 -8.17 20.61
N ASP A 302 7.85 -8.13 21.07
CA ASP A 302 8.22 -8.21 22.49
C ASP A 302 8.05 -6.91 23.29
N ALA A 303 7.64 -5.80 22.66
CA ALA A 303 7.47 -4.50 23.33
C ALA A 303 5.99 -4.06 23.48
N LEU A 304 5.05 -4.97 23.21
CA LEU A 304 3.62 -4.72 23.37
C LEU A 304 3.27 -4.77 24.85
N CYS A 305 3.19 -3.60 25.49
CA CYS A 305 2.44 -3.49 26.73
C CYS A 305 0.96 -3.48 26.36
N LEU A 306 0.25 -4.58 26.65
CA LEU A 306 -1.19 -4.49 26.84
C LEU A 306 -1.41 -3.44 27.93
N SER A 307 -2.22 -2.41 27.66
CA SER A 307 -2.73 -1.63 28.77
C SER A 307 -3.74 -2.51 29.48
N ASP A 308 -3.30 -3.13 30.57
CA ASP A 308 -4.20 -3.84 31.46
C ASP A 308 -5.22 -2.84 32.04
N ASP A 309 -6.46 -3.32 32.03
CA ASP A 309 -7.50 -3.14 33.04
C ASP A 309 -8.54 -1.99 32.98
N ASP A 310 -9.72 -2.46 33.40
CA ASP A 310 -10.94 -1.89 34.00
C ASP A 310 -11.93 -1.06 33.17
#